data_AF-A0A7S2Y3U0-F1
#
_entry.id   AF-A0A7S2Y3U0-F1
#
_cell.length_a   1.000
_cell.length_b   1.000
_cell.length_c   1.000
_cell.angle_alpha   90.00
_cell.angle_beta   90.00
_cell.angle_gamma   90.00
#
_symmetry.space_group_name_H-M   'P 1'
#
loop_
_entity.id
_entity.type
_entity.pdbx_description
1 polymer ?
#
loop_
_entity_poly.entity_id
_entity_poly.type
_entity_poly.pdbx_seq_one_letter_code
_entity_poly.pdbx_strand_id
1 'polypeptide(L)'
;MFSDENPSGTVTAAESYRNLIIVCSIVPLLVCIKRQYVGLHLGSRLYSRYNERLEEVMKDILLVSELALWARRKRDQQATYEVYLAQDDEEVSRHGFESGADNEPNESEGKTFSNVSKSQVVDLIQMLEPWQEPQRKEEGEEVSGKHIIEFRNAFAICTKEYFFSTAFGPVDSRAQCVRSADLLFRRILKLFGDREESIDINKLTDWMYKGSQLPKDKQDAGDLIELLEPDKDGRVYVIDFVGAIDNVYKKLRVLENAVNNASHIDNSYEKVFNFMFYTVVGCIALAVLGLNPLAFIASIATIAVSFGFMIGSGTSQLFEGVMLILARQPYDIGDKIAISEVEEVANTDGSQQWMVESIDLVTTTARLLATNEVASFSNGALARARIINMNRSPYATVWVHVRFAMDVPYSTILIFRAAVEKYVEERPQEWLELVAFRTNRVEAELNFVEYSIMLRHNHPWQRFISVKESRGAVASFCVEAQKQLGCHYRAPPMGIDIRMNDPNASQGRSGAASNASENENESLQRLLELAENFGPK
;
A
#
# COMPACT_ATOMS: atom_id res chain seq x y z
N MET A 1 -53.56 28.77 -29.25
CA MET A 1 -53.01 27.78 -30.20
C MET A 1 -53.50 28.00 -31.63
N PHE A 2 -53.95 29.20 -32.01
CA PHE A 2 -54.12 29.64 -33.40
C PHE A 2 -53.83 31.15 -33.43
N SER A 3 -52.81 31.57 -34.17
CA SER A 3 -52.53 32.98 -34.54
C SER A 3 -52.44 33.04 -36.06
N ASP A 4 -52.39 34.25 -36.64
CA ASP A 4 -52.29 34.43 -38.10
C ASP A 4 -51.04 33.78 -38.73
N GLU A 5 -50.05 33.39 -37.91
CA GLU A 5 -48.85 32.63 -38.33
C GLU A 5 -49.02 31.10 -38.25
N ASN A 6 -50.13 30.61 -37.68
CA ASN A 6 -50.45 29.19 -37.58
C ASN A 6 -51.90 28.92 -38.00
N PRO A 7 -52.20 29.02 -39.32
CA PRO A 7 -53.50 28.67 -39.85
C PRO A 7 -53.75 27.19 -39.60
N SER A 8 -55.01 26.84 -39.34
CA SER A 8 -55.54 25.49 -39.08
C SER A 8 -55.44 24.53 -40.29
N GLY A 9 -54.38 24.64 -41.08
CA GLY A 9 -54.04 23.74 -42.17
C GLY A 9 -53.51 22.40 -41.66
N THR A 10 -53.54 21.40 -42.55
CA THR A 10 -52.97 20.08 -42.34
C THR A 10 -51.59 20.16 -41.69
N VAL A 11 -51.27 19.19 -40.83
CA VAL A 11 -50.04 19.03 -40.02
C VAL A 11 -48.71 19.38 -40.75
N THR A 12 -48.70 19.35 -42.07
CA THR A 12 -47.57 19.68 -42.97
C THR A 12 -47.45 21.15 -43.39
N ALA A 13 -48.46 21.99 -43.16
CA ALA A 13 -48.52 23.38 -43.65
C ALA A 13 -47.92 24.40 -42.67
N ALA A 14 -47.92 24.11 -41.37
CA ALA A 14 -47.34 24.97 -40.35
C ALA A 14 -45.80 24.77 -40.26
N GLU A 15 -45.03 25.83 -40.48
CA GLU A 15 -43.57 25.80 -40.51
C GLU A 15 -42.96 25.31 -39.19
N SER A 16 -43.54 25.69 -38.05
CA SER A 16 -43.12 25.25 -36.73
C SER A 16 -43.36 23.75 -36.52
N TYR A 17 -44.47 23.21 -37.06
CA TYR A 17 -44.79 21.79 -36.94
C TYR A 17 -43.89 20.94 -37.85
N ARG A 18 -43.59 21.43 -39.07
CA ARG A 18 -42.62 20.81 -39.98
C ARG A 18 -41.23 20.74 -39.34
N ASN A 19 -40.77 21.83 -38.73
CA ASN A 19 -39.47 21.91 -38.05
C ASN A 19 -39.42 20.98 -36.83
N LEU A 20 -40.51 20.86 -36.08
CA LEU A 20 -40.63 19.90 -34.97
C LEU A 20 -40.55 18.44 -35.45
N ILE A 21 -41.25 18.08 -36.54
CA ILE A 21 -41.17 16.72 -37.13
C ILE A 21 -39.75 16.42 -37.60
N ILE A 22 -39.05 17.39 -38.20
CA ILE A 22 -37.66 17.25 -38.64
C ILE A 22 -36.74 16.96 -37.44
N VAL A 23 -36.89 17.68 -36.34
CA VAL A 23 -36.12 17.41 -35.11
C VAL A 23 -36.47 16.03 -34.54
N CYS A 24 -37.75 15.68 -34.44
CA CYS A 24 -38.21 14.40 -33.91
C CYS A 24 -37.78 13.19 -34.75
N SER A 25 -37.45 13.37 -36.04
CA SER A 25 -36.96 12.29 -36.91
C SER A 25 -35.43 12.20 -36.95
N ILE A 26 -34.72 13.34 -36.95
CA ILE A 26 -33.26 13.38 -37.03
C ILE A 26 -32.60 13.05 -35.69
N VAL A 27 -33.15 13.54 -34.57
CA VAL A 27 -32.55 13.34 -33.24
C VAL A 27 -32.44 11.86 -32.85
N PRO A 28 -33.49 11.02 -32.99
CA PRO A 28 -33.37 9.59 -32.69
C PRO A 28 -32.35 8.89 -33.58
N LEU A 29 -32.24 9.28 -34.85
CA LEU A 29 -31.27 8.73 -35.79
C LEU A 29 -29.84 9.04 -35.35
N LEU A 30 -29.57 10.29 -34.94
CA LEU A 30 -28.27 10.68 -34.37
C LEU A 30 -27.96 9.97 -33.05
N VAL A 31 -28.96 9.78 -32.17
CA VAL A 31 -28.81 9.03 -30.92
C VAL A 31 -28.46 7.57 -31.21
N CYS A 32 -29.11 6.94 -32.18
CA CYS A 32 -28.81 5.57 -32.60
C CYS A 32 -27.38 5.44 -33.15
N ILE A 33 -26.96 6.35 -34.03
CA ILE A 33 -25.59 6.38 -34.57
C ILE A 33 -24.58 6.58 -33.44
N LYS A 34 -24.81 7.55 -32.55
CA LYS A 34 -23.95 7.80 -31.38
C LYS A 34 -23.86 6.59 -30.46
N ARG A 35 -24.98 5.94 -30.17
CA ARG A 35 -25.04 4.75 -29.31
C ARG A 35 -24.26 3.59 -29.92
N GLN A 36 -24.42 3.38 -31.23
CA GLN A 36 -23.69 2.33 -31.95
C GLN A 36 -22.19 2.61 -31.97
N TYR A 37 -21.79 3.84 -32.29
CA TYR A 37 -20.39 4.26 -32.34
C TYR A 37 -19.70 4.14 -30.97
N VAL A 38 -20.32 4.68 -29.91
CA VAL A 38 -19.75 4.63 -28.56
C VAL A 38 -19.70 3.20 -28.03
N GLY A 39 -20.72 2.38 -28.29
CA GLY A 39 -20.73 0.97 -27.90
C GLY A 39 -19.61 0.17 -28.56
N LEU A 40 -19.36 0.39 -29.85
CA LEU A 40 -18.25 -0.25 -30.57
C LEU A 40 -16.89 0.25 -30.09
N HIS A 41 -16.73 1.56 -29.90
CA HIS A 41 -15.47 2.15 -29.48
C HIS A 41 -15.06 1.71 -28.07
N LEU A 42 -15.98 1.77 -27.10
CA LEU A 42 -15.72 1.31 -25.72
C LEU A 42 -15.50 -0.21 -25.68
N GLY A 43 -16.29 -0.98 -26.44
CA GLY A 43 -16.11 -2.42 -26.55
C GLY A 43 -14.75 -2.82 -27.13
N SER A 44 -14.30 -2.13 -28.17
CA SER A 44 -12.99 -2.34 -28.80
C SER A 44 -11.84 -1.99 -27.86
N ARG A 45 -11.99 -0.91 -27.08
CA ARG A 45 -11.00 -0.49 -26.09
C ARG A 45 -10.87 -1.49 -24.94
N LEU A 46 -12.00 -2.03 -24.47
CA LEU A 46 -11.99 -3.04 -23.42
C LEU A 46 -11.37 -4.36 -23.90
N TYR A 47 -11.71 -4.78 -25.12
CA TYR A 47 -11.15 -5.97 -25.76
C TYR A 47 -9.63 -5.87 -25.93
N SER A 48 -9.14 -4.83 -26.62
CA SER A 48 -7.71 -4.64 -26.89
C SER A 48 -6.84 -4.59 -25.62
N ARG A 49 -7.40 -4.11 -24.51
CA ARG A 49 -6.68 -3.98 -23.24
C ARG A 49 -6.62 -5.27 -22.42
N TYR A 50 -7.69 -6.06 -22.43
CA TYR A 50 -7.86 -7.18 -21.48
C TYR A 50 -7.94 -8.55 -22.13
N ASN A 51 -7.99 -8.65 -23.47
CA ASN A 51 -8.09 -9.93 -24.15
C ASN A 51 -6.92 -10.86 -23.82
N GLU A 52 -5.68 -10.39 -23.92
CA GLU A 52 -4.48 -11.22 -23.67
C GLU A 52 -4.44 -11.74 -22.21
N ARG A 53 -4.81 -10.90 -21.23
CA ARG A 53 -4.89 -11.31 -19.82
C ARG A 53 -6.04 -12.27 -19.54
N LEU A 54 -7.17 -12.10 -20.23
CA LEU A 54 -8.29 -13.02 -20.10
C LEU A 54 -7.93 -14.38 -20.69
N GLU A 55 -7.22 -14.41 -21.82
CA GLU A 55 -6.77 -15.64 -22.47
C GLU A 55 -5.82 -16.45 -21.57
N GLU A 56 -4.83 -15.79 -20.96
CA GLU A 56 -3.91 -16.43 -20.00
C GLU A 56 -4.67 -17.05 -18.82
N VAL A 57 -5.54 -16.28 -18.17
CA VAL A 57 -6.32 -16.76 -17.01
C VAL A 57 -7.31 -17.85 -17.40
N MET A 58 -7.92 -17.77 -18.57
CA MET A 58 -8.82 -18.81 -19.06
C MET A 58 -8.10 -20.12 -19.34
N LYS A 59 -6.86 -20.07 -19.85
CA LYS A 59 -6.02 -21.26 -20.04
C LYS A 59 -5.76 -21.95 -18.69
N ASP A 60 -5.35 -21.20 -17.67
CA ASP A 60 -5.13 -21.72 -16.32
C ASP A 60 -6.43 -22.32 -15.72
N ILE A 61 -7.57 -21.66 -15.91
CA ILE A 61 -8.89 -22.14 -15.45
C ILE A 61 -9.27 -23.46 -16.14
N LEU A 62 -9.04 -23.56 -17.45
CA LEU A 62 -9.32 -24.76 -18.22
C LEU A 62 -8.46 -25.94 -17.73
N LEU A 63 -7.16 -25.74 -17.51
CA LEU A 63 -6.28 -26.79 -16.98
C LEU A 63 -6.74 -27.31 -15.61
N VAL A 64 -7.11 -26.42 -14.69
CA VAL A 64 -7.66 -26.81 -13.38
C VAL A 64 -9.01 -27.52 -13.52
N SER A 65 -9.85 -27.08 -14.47
CA SER A 65 -11.14 -27.71 -14.76
C SER A 65 -10.99 -29.14 -15.26
N GLU A 66 -10.01 -29.38 -16.12
CA GLU A 66 -9.72 -30.68 -16.70
C GLU A 66 -9.19 -31.64 -15.64
N LEU A 67 -8.26 -31.17 -14.79
CA LEU A 67 -7.76 -31.92 -13.65
C LEU A 67 -8.90 -32.34 -12.70
N ALA A 68 -9.84 -31.43 -12.42
CA ALA A 68 -11.00 -31.70 -11.58
C ALA A 68 -11.98 -32.72 -12.20
N LEU A 69 -12.26 -32.59 -13.50
CA LEU A 69 -13.12 -33.51 -14.24
C LEU A 69 -12.49 -34.90 -14.33
N TRP A 70 -11.18 -34.97 -14.55
CA TRP A 70 -10.44 -36.22 -14.59
C TRP A 70 -10.46 -36.94 -13.23
N ALA A 71 -10.16 -36.23 -12.14
CA ALA A 71 -10.15 -36.82 -10.80
C ALA A 71 -11.53 -37.40 -10.44
N ARG A 72 -12.61 -36.74 -10.88
CA ARG A 72 -13.98 -37.25 -10.73
C ARG A 72 -14.21 -38.50 -11.57
N ARG A 73 -13.88 -38.47 -12.87
CA ARG A 73 -14.08 -39.61 -13.79
C ARG A 73 -13.31 -40.86 -13.35
N LYS A 74 -12.09 -40.70 -12.84
CA LYS A 74 -11.28 -41.83 -12.36
C LYS A 74 -11.79 -42.42 -11.06
N ARG A 75 -12.30 -41.60 -10.14
CA ARG A 75 -13.01 -42.08 -8.96
C ARG A 75 -14.22 -42.93 -9.34
N ASP A 76 -15.00 -42.47 -10.33
CA ASP A 76 -16.17 -43.22 -10.80
C ASP A 76 -15.74 -44.56 -11.45
N GLN A 77 -14.60 -44.58 -12.18
CA GLN A 77 -14.01 -45.83 -12.69
C GLN A 77 -13.55 -46.77 -11.55
N GLN A 78 -12.77 -46.30 -10.57
CA GLN A 78 -12.31 -47.10 -9.43
C GLN A 78 -13.47 -47.63 -8.57
N ALA A 79 -14.50 -46.82 -8.32
CA ALA A 79 -15.70 -47.27 -7.61
C ALA A 79 -16.44 -48.38 -8.39
N THR A 80 -16.38 -48.34 -9.72
CA THR A 80 -16.92 -49.41 -10.56
C THR A 80 -16.02 -50.67 -10.48
N TYR A 81 -14.69 -50.52 -10.48
CA TYR A 81 -13.75 -51.65 -10.33
C TYR A 81 -13.74 -52.29 -8.93
N GLU A 82 -13.93 -51.53 -7.85
CA GLU A 82 -14.07 -52.06 -6.48
C GLU A 82 -15.35 -52.91 -6.33
N VAL A 83 -16.42 -52.55 -7.06
CA VAL A 83 -17.63 -53.38 -7.17
C VAL A 83 -17.38 -54.66 -7.96
N TYR A 84 -16.54 -54.63 -9.00
CA TYR A 84 -16.14 -55.83 -9.75
C TYR A 84 -15.15 -56.73 -8.97
N LEU A 85 -14.18 -56.18 -8.24
CA LEU A 85 -13.23 -56.93 -7.42
C LEU A 85 -13.88 -57.61 -6.21
N ALA A 86 -14.93 -57.00 -5.64
CA ALA A 86 -15.77 -57.66 -4.62
C ALA A 86 -16.55 -58.87 -5.17
N GLN A 87 -16.60 -59.06 -6.50
CA GLN A 87 -17.13 -60.26 -7.16
C GLN A 87 -16.04 -61.26 -7.59
N ASP A 88 -14.79 -60.82 -7.79
CA ASP A 88 -13.66 -61.67 -8.20
C ASP A 88 -12.89 -62.31 -7.03
N ASP A 89 -13.05 -61.81 -5.80
CA ASP A 89 -12.46 -62.40 -4.57
C ASP A 89 -12.98 -63.83 -4.25
N GLU A 90 -14.01 -64.32 -4.96
CA GLU A 90 -14.45 -65.72 -4.90
C GLU A 90 -13.72 -66.68 -5.87
N GLU A 91 -13.01 -66.21 -6.91
CA GLU A 91 -12.54 -67.10 -7.99
C GLU A 91 -11.02 -67.33 -8.09
N VAL A 92 -10.16 -66.57 -7.40
CA VAL A 92 -8.70 -66.67 -7.59
C VAL A 92 -7.99 -67.44 -6.47
N SER A 93 -8.47 -68.68 -6.22
CA SER A 93 -7.74 -69.75 -5.52
C SER A 93 -7.07 -70.75 -6.48
N ARG A 94 -6.75 -70.36 -7.72
CA ARG A 94 -6.13 -71.26 -8.69
C ARG A 94 -5.05 -70.59 -9.55
N HIS A 95 -3.85 -71.18 -9.44
CA HIS A 95 -2.71 -71.17 -10.36
C HIS A 95 -1.66 -70.07 -10.19
N GLY A 96 -0.39 -70.51 -10.25
CA GLY A 96 0.80 -69.68 -10.10
C GLY A 96 1.91 -70.01 -11.10
N PHE A 97 3.04 -69.31 -10.89
CA PHE A 97 4.40 -69.48 -11.47
C PHE A 97 4.56 -69.13 -12.97
N GLU A 98 5.65 -68.54 -13.52
CA GLU A 98 7.02 -68.22 -13.05
C GLU A 98 7.76 -67.29 -14.07
N SER A 99 8.82 -66.59 -13.62
CA SER A 99 10.12 -66.24 -14.28
C SER A 99 10.25 -65.20 -15.43
N GLY A 100 11.29 -64.35 -15.31
CA GLY A 100 12.07 -63.80 -16.45
C GLY A 100 12.75 -62.45 -16.21
N ALA A 101 14.08 -62.37 -16.34
CA ALA A 101 14.96 -61.28 -15.90
C ALA A 101 15.57 -60.39 -17.01
N ASP A 102 16.27 -59.33 -16.58
CA ASP A 102 17.56 -58.79 -17.08
C ASP A 102 17.67 -57.38 -17.73
N ASN A 103 18.37 -56.51 -16.96
CA ASN A 103 19.58 -55.69 -17.26
C ASN A 103 19.58 -54.39 -18.11
N GLU A 104 20.03 -53.30 -17.46
CA GLU A 104 20.71 -52.11 -18.00
C GLU A 104 22.21 -52.41 -18.33
N PRO A 105 23.00 -51.51 -18.98
CA PRO A 105 23.80 -50.52 -18.21
C PRO A 105 24.28 -49.20 -18.91
N ASN A 106 24.53 -48.18 -18.06
CA ASN A 106 25.59 -47.11 -17.93
C ASN A 106 26.49 -46.55 -19.08
N GLU A 107 26.82 -45.23 -18.96
CA GLU A 107 28.18 -44.59 -18.79
C GLU A 107 28.13 -43.06 -19.10
N SER A 108 28.35 -42.09 -18.17
CA SER A 108 29.60 -41.37 -17.72
C SER A 108 30.50 -40.82 -18.86
N GLU A 109 31.16 -39.65 -18.87
CA GLU A 109 31.57 -38.57 -17.95
C GLU A 109 32.29 -37.48 -18.82
N GLY A 110 32.55 -36.24 -18.32
CA GLY A 110 33.66 -35.40 -18.85
C GLY A 110 33.53 -33.87 -18.83
N LYS A 111 34.54 -33.17 -18.30
CA LYS A 111 34.58 -31.77 -17.82
C LYS A 111 35.31 -30.74 -18.73
N THR A 112 35.05 -29.45 -18.42
CA THR A 112 35.96 -28.25 -18.31
C THR A 112 36.37 -27.36 -19.52
N PHE A 113 35.81 -26.13 -19.50
CA PHE A 113 36.35 -24.75 -19.55
C PHE A 113 37.46 -24.24 -20.51
N SER A 114 37.12 -23.07 -21.11
CA SER A 114 37.92 -21.85 -21.43
C SER A 114 38.42 -21.60 -22.87
N ASN A 115 37.85 -20.60 -23.55
CA ASN A 115 38.50 -19.34 -23.95
C ASN A 115 37.57 -18.50 -24.86
N VAL A 116 37.47 -17.19 -24.58
CA VAL A 116 36.33 -16.39 -25.03
C VAL A 116 36.45 -15.92 -26.50
N SER A 117 35.68 -16.55 -27.39
CA SER A 117 35.50 -16.21 -28.80
C SER A 117 34.18 -15.44 -29.01
N LYS A 118 34.03 -14.75 -30.14
CA LYS A 118 32.83 -13.95 -30.51
C LYS A 118 31.49 -14.71 -30.40
N SER A 119 31.53 -16.04 -30.26
CA SER A 119 30.40 -16.90 -29.91
C SER A 119 29.86 -16.70 -28.49
N GLN A 120 30.66 -16.41 -27.45
CA GLN A 120 30.07 -16.21 -26.10
C GLN A 120 29.58 -14.80 -25.79
N VAL A 121 29.62 -13.90 -26.77
CA VAL A 121 28.73 -12.71 -26.80
C VAL A 121 27.30 -13.15 -27.14
N VAL A 122 27.12 -14.20 -27.95
CA VAL A 122 25.81 -14.78 -28.27
C VAL A 122 25.28 -15.61 -27.09
N ASP A 123 26.14 -16.32 -26.37
CA ASP A 123 25.76 -17.01 -25.13
C ASP A 123 25.44 -16.03 -23.97
N LEU A 124 26.07 -14.86 -23.90
CA LEU A 124 25.72 -13.79 -22.94
C LEU A 124 24.31 -13.21 -23.20
N ILE A 125 23.87 -13.21 -24.46
CA ILE A 125 22.52 -12.80 -24.87
C ILE A 125 21.49 -13.91 -24.56
N GLN A 126 21.90 -15.18 -24.52
CA GLN A 126 21.07 -16.33 -24.11
C GLN A 126 20.97 -16.55 -22.59
N MET A 127 21.90 -15.98 -21.79
CA MET A 127 21.89 -16.04 -20.31
C MET A 127 21.16 -14.86 -19.65
N LEU A 128 20.88 -13.79 -20.39
CA LEU A 128 19.84 -12.85 -20.02
C LEU A 128 18.50 -13.51 -20.35
N GLU A 129 17.49 -13.43 -19.47
CA GLU A 129 16.13 -13.85 -19.86
C GLU A 129 15.78 -13.22 -21.21
N PRO A 130 15.10 -13.93 -22.12
CA PRO A 130 14.67 -13.36 -23.38
C PRO A 130 13.70 -12.20 -23.12
N TRP A 131 14.25 -11.00 -22.97
CA TRP A 131 13.48 -9.78 -22.97
C TRP A 131 13.07 -9.53 -24.41
N GLN A 132 11.90 -10.05 -24.78
CA GLN A 132 11.21 -9.59 -25.98
C GLN A 132 10.76 -8.16 -25.71
N GLU A 133 11.26 -7.21 -26.51
CA GLU A 133 10.67 -5.88 -26.58
C GLU A 133 9.16 -6.05 -26.72
N PRO A 134 8.35 -5.50 -25.79
CA PRO A 134 6.91 -5.57 -25.94
C PRO A 134 6.58 -4.93 -27.28
N GLN A 135 6.08 -5.74 -28.22
CA GLN A 135 5.62 -5.21 -29.48
C GLN A 135 4.55 -4.19 -29.16
N ARG A 136 4.86 -2.92 -29.42
CA ARG A 136 3.87 -1.86 -29.48
C ARG A 136 2.99 -2.19 -30.68
N LYS A 137 1.96 -3.02 -30.46
CA LYS A 137 0.89 -3.18 -31.45
C LYS A 137 0.33 -1.79 -31.68
N GLU A 138 0.50 -1.33 -32.91
CA GLU A 138 -0.10 -0.11 -33.40
C GLU A 138 -1.61 -0.18 -33.13
N GLU A 139 -2.14 0.88 -32.50
CA GLU A 139 -3.58 1.12 -32.39
C GLU A 139 -4.13 1.24 -33.82
N GLY A 140 -4.53 0.13 -34.44
CA GLY A 140 -4.89 0.17 -35.85
C GLY A 140 -5.63 -1.02 -36.44
N GLU A 141 -5.82 -2.14 -35.73
CA GLU A 141 -6.65 -3.21 -36.28
C GLU A 141 -8.10 -3.01 -35.85
N GLU A 142 -8.99 -2.71 -36.81
CA GLU A 142 -10.43 -2.63 -36.59
C GLU A 142 -10.92 -3.97 -36.01
N VAL A 143 -11.14 -4.00 -34.70
CA VAL A 143 -11.60 -5.20 -34.00
C VAL A 143 -13.00 -5.53 -34.52
N SER A 144 -13.12 -6.67 -35.21
CA SER A 144 -14.41 -7.17 -35.69
C SER A 144 -15.37 -7.35 -34.51
N GLY A 145 -16.58 -6.82 -34.63
CA GLY A 145 -17.59 -6.82 -33.57
C GLY A 145 -17.93 -8.22 -33.01
N LYS A 146 -17.63 -9.28 -33.76
CA LYS A 146 -17.73 -10.68 -33.32
C LYS A 146 -16.79 -11.00 -32.14
N HIS A 147 -15.54 -10.55 -32.19
CA HIS A 147 -14.55 -10.80 -31.14
C HIS A 147 -14.88 -10.08 -29.84
N ILE A 148 -15.48 -8.89 -29.93
CA ILE A 148 -15.98 -8.15 -28.77
C ILE A 148 -17.10 -8.92 -28.07
N ILE A 149 -18.00 -9.54 -28.83
CA ILE A 149 -19.10 -10.35 -28.28
C ILE A 149 -18.56 -11.64 -27.65
N GLU A 150 -17.62 -12.31 -28.32
CA GLU A 150 -16.94 -13.51 -27.82
C GLU A 150 -16.23 -13.22 -26.48
N PHE A 151 -15.46 -12.14 -26.40
CA PHE A 151 -14.80 -11.69 -25.15
C PHE A 151 -15.80 -11.44 -24.02
N ARG A 152 -16.91 -10.74 -24.30
CA ARG A 152 -17.94 -10.47 -23.29
C ARG A 152 -18.61 -11.75 -22.80
N ASN A 153 -18.86 -12.71 -23.69
CA ASN A 153 -19.44 -14.00 -23.32
C ASN A 153 -18.46 -14.84 -22.50
N ALA A 154 -17.18 -14.87 -22.89
CA ALA A 154 -16.13 -15.58 -22.16
C ALA A 154 -15.93 -15.02 -20.75
N PHE A 155 -15.85 -13.69 -20.62
CA PHE A 155 -15.76 -13.02 -19.33
C PHE A 155 -16.99 -13.29 -18.45
N ALA A 156 -18.20 -13.29 -19.02
CA ALA A 156 -19.44 -13.61 -18.30
C ALA A 156 -19.54 -15.07 -17.81
N ILE A 157 -18.77 -15.99 -18.39
CA ILE A 157 -18.66 -17.37 -17.91
C ILE A 157 -17.69 -17.43 -16.72
N CYS A 158 -16.60 -16.67 -16.77
CA CYS A 158 -15.58 -16.62 -15.72
C CYS A 158 -16.07 -15.97 -14.41
N THR A 159 -17.14 -15.18 -14.45
CA THR A 159 -17.73 -14.52 -13.28
C THR A 159 -18.84 -15.34 -12.59
N LYS A 160 -19.07 -16.60 -13.01
CA LYS A 160 -20.08 -17.49 -12.41
C LYS A 160 -19.54 -18.24 -11.19
N GLU A 161 -20.45 -18.69 -10.32
CA GLU A 161 -20.19 -19.46 -9.08
C GLU A 161 -19.32 -20.73 -9.28
N TYR A 162 -19.36 -21.32 -10.49
CA TYR A 162 -18.66 -22.56 -10.86
C TYR A 162 -17.76 -22.37 -12.09
N PHE A 163 -16.88 -21.36 -12.07
CA PHE A 163 -16.07 -21.04 -13.25
C PHE A 163 -14.95 -22.06 -13.55
N PHE A 164 -14.44 -22.81 -12.55
CA PHE A 164 -13.53 -23.95 -12.82
C PHE A 164 -14.31 -25.14 -13.38
N SER A 165 -15.20 -25.76 -12.60
CA SER A 165 -16.08 -26.85 -13.06
C SER A 165 -17.04 -27.24 -11.94
N THR A 166 -18.16 -27.87 -12.27
CA THR A 166 -19.03 -28.51 -11.26
C THR A 166 -18.32 -29.65 -10.51
N ALA A 167 -17.24 -30.22 -11.07
CA ALA A 167 -16.42 -31.23 -10.41
C ALA A 167 -15.46 -30.65 -9.35
N PHE A 168 -15.08 -29.38 -9.50
CA PHE A 168 -14.22 -28.66 -8.57
C PHE A 168 -14.99 -28.26 -7.30
N GLY A 169 -16.17 -27.67 -7.46
CA GLY A 169 -17.02 -27.15 -6.38
C GLY A 169 -17.27 -25.64 -6.53
N PRO A 170 -18.12 -25.03 -5.67
CA PRO A 170 -18.43 -23.59 -5.73
C PRO A 170 -17.26 -22.74 -5.26
N VAL A 171 -17.07 -21.56 -5.88
CA VAL A 171 -15.93 -20.66 -5.67
C VAL A 171 -16.37 -19.19 -5.59
N ASP A 172 -17.17 -18.83 -4.58
CA ASP A 172 -17.54 -17.43 -4.36
C ASP A 172 -16.52 -16.68 -3.51
N SER A 173 -15.91 -17.36 -2.55
CA SER A 173 -14.93 -16.79 -1.64
C SER A 173 -13.59 -17.51 -1.70
N ARG A 174 -12.51 -16.81 -1.36
CA ARG A 174 -11.17 -17.40 -1.26
C ARG A 174 -11.14 -18.61 -0.33
N ALA A 175 -11.89 -18.57 0.77
CA ALA A 175 -12.00 -19.68 1.72
C ALA A 175 -12.69 -20.92 1.11
N GLN A 176 -13.72 -20.73 0.29
CA GLN A 176 -14.34 -21.82 -0.45
C GLN A 176 -13.42 -22.35 -1.56
N CYS A 177 -12.67 -21.49 -2.25
CA CYS A 177 -11.66 -21.89 -3.24
C CYS A 177 -10.63 -22.84 -2.62
N VAL A 178 -10.05 -22.45 -1.47
CA VAL A 178 -9.07 -23.25 -0.73
C VAL A 178 -9.65 -24.58 -0.27
N ARG A 179 -10.90 -24.60 0.22
CA ARG A 179 -11.57 -25.85 0.61
C ARG A 179 -11.81 -26.78 -0.57
N SER A 180 -12.27 -26.25 -1.70
CA SER A 180 -12.50 -27.02 -2.93
C SER A 180 -11.19 -27.56 -3.50
N ALA A 181 -10.11 -26.76 -3.43
CA ALA A 181 -8.75 -27.16 -3.81
C ALA A 181 -8.19 -28.29 -2.92
N ASP A 182 -8.30 -28.18 -1.59
CA ASP A 182 -7.88 -29.24 -0.65
C ASP A 182 -8.66 -30.55 -0.89
N LEU A 183 -9.99 -30.45 -1.10
CA LEU A 183 -10.82 -31.61 -1.43
C LEU A 183 -10.43 -32.26 -2.76
N LEU A 184 -9.98 -31.48 -3.74
CA LEU A 184 -9.49 -31.99 -5.01
C LEU A 184 -8.12 -32.65 -4.85
N PHE A 185 -7.19 -32.04 -4.10
CA PHE A 185 -5.88 -32.63 -3.81
C PHE A 185 -6.00 -33.96 -3.07
N ARG A 186 -6.84 -34.02 -2.03
CA ARG A 186 -7.13 -35.26 -1.29
C ARG A 186 -7.79 -36.32 -2.17
N ARG A 187 -8.63 -35.92 -3.14
CA ARG A 187 -9.19 -36.85 -4.12
C ARG A 187 -8.08 -37.44 -4.97
N ILE A 188 -7.17 -36.61 -5.46
CA ILE A 188 -6.03 -37.04 -6.27
C ILE A 188 -5.10 -37.97 -5.48
N LEU A 189 -4.74 -37.63 -4.24
CA LEU A 189 -3.93 -38.51 -3.37
C LEU A 189 -4.55 -39.91 -3.19
N LYS A 190 -5.88 -39.98 -2.98
CA LYS A 190 -6.57 -41.27 -2.87
C LYS A 190 -6.48 -42.11 -4.14
N LEU A 191 -6.43 -41.49 -5.32
CA LEU A 191 -6.28 -42.19 -6.59
C LEU A 191 -4.87 -42.79 -6.74
N PHE A 192 -3.85 -42.10 -6.22
CA PHE A 192 -2.45 -42.54 -6.32
C PHE A 192 -2.05 -43.59 -5.28
N GLY A 193 -2.86 -43.81 -4.23
CA GLY A 193 -2.61 -44.86 -3.23
C GLY A 193 -1.39 -44.61 -2.33
N ASP A 194 -0.73 -43.46 -2.48
CA ASP A 194 0.45 -43.09 -1.70
C ASP A 194 0.06 -42.61 -0.28
N ARG A 195 0.81 -43.07 0.72
CA ARG A 195 0.70 -42.61 2.13
C ARG A 195 1.47 -41.32 2.40
N GLU A 196 2.17 -40.79 1.39
CA GLU A 196 2.97 -39.57 1.47
C GLU A 196 2.10 -38.34 1.18
N GLU A 197 2.31 -37.25 1.91
CA GLU A 197 1.57 -35.97 1.74
C GLU A 197 2.01 -35.16 0.49
N SER A 198 2.67 -35.81 -0.47
CA SER A 198 3.27 -35.19 -1.66
C SER A 198 2.98 -35.98 -2.93
N ILE A 199 2.72 -35.28 -4.05
CA ILE A 199 2.50 -35.87 -5.37
C ILE A 199 3.73 -35.65 -6.24
N ASP A 200 4.27 -36.70 -6.87
CA ASP A 200 5.33 -36.56 -7.89
C ASP A 200 4.73 -35.99 -9.19
N ILE A 201 5.23 -34.84 -9.65
CA ILE A 201 4.67 -34.13 -10.81
C ILE A 201 4.87 -34.91 -12.12
N ASN A 202 5.97 -35.67 -12.21
CA ASN A 202 6.26 -36.54 -13.37
C ASN A 202 5.28 -37.72 -13.47
N LYS A 203 4.80 -38.25 -12.32
CA LYS A 203 3.75 -39.28 -12.31
C LYS A 203 2.40 -38.68 -12.70
N LEU A 204 2.07 -37.49 -12.17
CA LEU A 204 0.84 -36.78 -12.47
C LEU A 204 0.73 -36.44 -13.97
N THR A 205 1.80 -35.93 -14.56
CA THR A 205 1.86 -35.55 -15.98
C THR A 205 1.82 -36.78 -16.89
N ASP A 206 2.63 -37.81 -16.65
CA ASP A 206 2.59 -39.08 -17.40
C ASP A 206 1.20 -39.74 -17.33
N TRP A 207 0.49 -39.60 -16.20
CA TRP A 207 -0.86 -40.12 -16.04
C TRP A 207 -1.95 -39.32 -16.77
N MET A 208 -1.83 -37.99 -16.83
CA MET A 208 -2.72 -37.18 -17.66
C MET A 208 -2.56 -37.51 -19.14
N TYR A 209 -1.32 -37.72 -19.61
CA TYR A 209 -1.05 -38.17 -20.98
C TYR A 209 -1.69 -39.52 -21.30
N LYS A 210 -1.75 -40.45 -20.34
CA LYS A 210 -2.36 -41.78 -20.51
C LYS A 210 -3.89 -41.79 -20.37
N GLY A 211 -4.47 -40.79 -19.70
CA GLY A 211 -5.88 -40.75 -19.31
C GLY A 211 -6.81 -39.84 -20.14
N SER A 212 -6.27 -38.96 -20.98
CA SER A 212 -7.07 -38.00 -21.77
C SER A 212 -7.11 -38.33 -23.27
N GLN A 213 -8.31 -38.31 -23.87
CA GLN A 213 -8.48 -38.22 -25.32
C GLN A 213 -8.65 -36.72 -25.71
N LEU A 214 -7.52 -36.09 -26.04
CA LEU A 214 -7.29 -34.79 -26.73
C LEU A 214 -7.49 -33.44 -25.98
N PRO A 215 -6.69 -32.39 -26.33
CA PRO A 215 -5.64 -32.33 -27.35
C PRO A 215 -4.24 -32.74 -26.84
N LYS A 216 -3.39 -33.09 -27.80
CA LYS A 216 -2.10 -33.78 -27.66
C LYS A 216 -0.91 -32.82 -27.48
N ASP A 217 -1.11 -31.64 -26.91
CA ASP A 217 0.01 -30.71 -26.83
C ASP A 217 0.87 -30.98 -25.60
N LYS A 218 2.15 -31.27 -25.86
CA LYS A 218 3.20 -31.24 -24.85
C LYS A 218 3.22 -29.92 -24.06
N GLN A 219 2.59 -28.89 -24.63
CA GLN A 219 2.44 -27.55 -24.09
C GLN A 219 1.53 -27.55 -22.86
N ASP A 220 0.32 -28.13 -22.90
CA ASP A 220 -0.64 -28.09 -21.76
C ASP A 220 -0.10 -28.77 -20.49
N ALA A 221 0.69 -29.84 -20.63
CA ALA A 221 1.37 -30.46 -19.50
C ALA A 221 2.56 -29.63 -19.00
N GLY A 222 3.26 -28.93 -19.90
CA GLY A 222 4.29 -27.96 -19.54
C GLY A 222 3.70 -26.76 -18.81
N ASP A 223 2.57 -26.24 -19.29
CA ASP A 223 1.81 -25.16 -18.68
C ASP A 223 1.24 -25.56 -17.32
N LEU A 224 0.86 -26.83 -17.14
CA LEU A 224 0.44 -27.32 -15.82
C LEU A 224 1.63 -27.49 -14.86
N ILE A 225 2.79 -27.91 -15.35
CA ILE A 225 4.02 -27.95 -14.54
C ILE A 225 4.42 -26.54 -14.12
N GLU A 226 4.32 -25.57 -15.04
CA GLU A 226 4.55 -24.16 -14.77
C GLU A 226 3.52 -23.60 -13.77
N LEU A 227 2.26 -24.00 -13.90
CA LEU A 227 1.18 -23.55 -13.01
C LEU A 227 1.31 -24.07 -11.58
N LEU A 228 1.73 -25.33 -11.42
CA LEU A 228 1.81 -26.01 -10.12
C LEU A 228 3.11 -25.71 -9.37
N GLU A 229 4.10 -25.08 -10.01
CA GLU A 229 5.40 -24.67 -9.43
C GLU A 229 5.99 -25.74 -8.47
N PRO A 230 6.38 -26.93 -8.97
CA PRO A 230 6.93 -27.98 -8.11
C PRO A 230 8.21 -27.54 -7.41
N ASP A 231 8.45 -28.05 -6.20
CA ASP A 231 9.72 -27.82 -5.48
C ASP A 231 10.90 -28.47 -6.25
N LYS A 232 12.13 -28.13 -5.86
CA LYS A 232 13.38 -28.60 -6.50
C LYS A 232 13.48 -30.13 -6.63
N ASP A 233 12.73 -30.85 -5.81
CA ASP A 233 12.65 -32.31 -5.79
C ASP A 233 11.59 -32.90 -6.75
N GLY A 234 10.83 -32.06 -7.48
CA GLY A 234 9.79 -32.48 -8.41
C GLY A 234 8.48 -32.95 -7.75
N ARG A 235 8.32 -32.66 -6.45
CA ARG A 235 7.15 -33.01 -5.64
C ARG A 235 6.28 -31.78 -5.40
N VAL A 236 4.97 -31.99 -5.37
CA VAL A 236 3.97 -30.97 -5.07
C VAL A 236 3.29 -31.32 -3.76
N TYR A 237 3.42 -30.45 -2.76
CA TYR A 237 2.74 -30.59 -1.48
C TYR A 237 1.34 -29.97 -1.52
N VAL A 238 0.50 -30.29 -0.54
CA VAL A 238 -0.87 -29.72 -0.41
C VAL A 238 -0.84 -28.20 -0.47
N ILE A 239 0.14 -27.59 0.22
CA ILE A 239 0.25 -26.13 0.35
C ILE A 239 0.61 -25.47 -0.99
N ASP A 240 1.48 -26.09 -1.77
CA ASP A 240 1.91 -25.57 -3.08
C ASP A 240 0.78 -25.74 -4.10
N PHE A 241 0.09 -26.88 -4.07
CA PHE A 241 -1.07 -27.14 -4.92
C PHE A 241 -2.23 -26.15 -4.65
N VAL A 242 -2.56 -25.96 -3.37
CA VAL A 242 -3.59 -24.99 -2.96
C VAL A 242 -3.12 -23.56 -3.27
N GLY A 243 -1.82 -23.28 -3.13
CA GLY A 243 -1.19 -22.01 -3.47
C GLY A 243 -1.29 -21.68 -4.97
N ALA A 244 -1.02 -22.65 -5.84
CA ALA A 244 -1.16 -22.53 -7.29
C ALA A 244 -2.60 -22.19 -7.70
N ILE A 245 -3.59 -22.91 -7.16
CA ILE A 245 -5.01 -22.64 -7.44
C ILE A 245 -5.45 -21.29 -6.86
N ASP A 246 -4.97 -20.92 -5.67
CA ASP A 246 -5.21 -19.61 -5.06
C ASP A 246 -4.58 -18.48 -5.91
N ASN A 247 -3.46 -18.73 -6.59
CA ASN A 247 -2.86 -17.78 -7.52
C ASN A 247 -3.70 -17.59 -8.78
N VAL A 248 -4.25 -18.66 -9.38
CA VAL A 248 -5.22 -18.54 -10.50
C VAL A 248 -6.46 -17.75 -10.07
N TYR A 249 -7.01 -18.07 -8.89
CA TYR A 249 -8.14 -17.34 -8.32
C TYR A 249 -7.82 -15.85 -8.11
N LYS A 250 -6.62 -15.51 -7.61
CA LYS A 250 -6.17 -14.11 -7.48
C LYS A 250 -6.03 -13.44 -8.85
N LYS A 251 -5.38 -14.07 -9.83
CA LYS A 251 -5.23 -13.53 -11.19
C LYS A 251 -6.61 -13.19 -11.77
N LEU A 252 -7.59 -14.09 -11.64
CA LEU A 252 -8.96 -13.86 -12.08
C LEU A 252 -9.65 -12.70 -11.34
N ARG A 253 -9.55 -12.65 -10.00
CA ARG A 253 -10.16 -11.56 -9.21
C ARG A 253 -9.53 -10.20 -9.49
N VAL A 254 -8.22 -10.15 -9.71
CA VAL A 254 -7.51 -8.94 -10.14
C VAL A 254 -8.01 -8.49 -11.51
N LEU A 255 -8.16 -9.43 -12.45
CA LEU A 255 -8.71 -9.14 -13.79
C LEU A 255 -10.16 -8.64 -13.70
N GLU A 256 -11.01 -9.29 -12.90
CA GLU A 256 -12.40 -8.89 -12.69
C GLU A 256 -12.50 -7.46 -12.14
N ASN A 257 -11.73 -7.16 -11.09
CA ASN A 257 -11.68 -5.82 -10.52
C ASN A 257 -11.14 -4.79 -11.52
N ALA A 258 -10.14 -5.15 -12.34
CA ALA A 258 -9.60 -4.28 -13.37
C ALA A 258 -10.62 -3.98 -14.48
N VAL A 259 -11.37 -4.99 -14.93
CA VAL A 259 -12.45 -4.86 -15.92
C VAL A 259 -13.62 -4.05 -15.35
N ASN A 260 -14.04 -4.33 -14.11
CA ASN A 260 -15.10 -3.58 -13.43
C ASN A 260 -14.72 -2.11 -13.24
N ASN A 261 -13.49 -1.84 -12.80
CA ASN A 261 -13.00 -0.47 -12.66
C ASN A 261 -12.91 0.25 -14.02
N ALA A 262 -12.42 -0.43 -15.06
CA ALA A 262 -12.41 0.12 -16.41
C ALA A 262 -13.83 0.41 -16.92
N SER A 263 -14.80 -0.48 -16.65
CA SER A 263 -16.20 -0.27 -17.02
C SER A 263 -16.84 0.92 -16.29
N HIS A 264 -16.45 1.16 -15.03
CA HIS A 264 -16.90 2.32 -14.26
C HIS A 264 -16.33 3.63 -14.82
N ILE A 265 -15.05 3.61 -15.20
CA ILE A 265 -14.37 4.71 -15.89
C ILE A 265 -15.04 4.97 -17.25
N ASP A 266 -15.30 3.93 -18.04
CA ASP A 266 -15.95 4.03 -19.34
C ASP A 266 -17.39 4.54 -19.23
N ASN A 267 -18.16 4.12 -18.22
CA ASN A 267 -19.49 4.66 -17.94
C ASN A 267 -19.43 6.15 -17.56
N SER A 268 -18.41 6.56 -16.83
CA SER A 268 -18.18 7.97 -16.51
C SER A 268 -17.82 8.78 -17.77
N TYR A 269 -16.99 8.23 -18.65
CA TYR A 269 -16.72 8.82 -19.97
C TYR A 269 -17.97 8.90 -20.84
N GLU A 270 -18.81 7.87 -20.85
CA GLU A 270 -20.07 7.87 -21.59
C GLU A 270 -21.00 8.99 -21.08
N LYS A 271 -21.08 9.22 -19.77
CA LYS A 271 -21.88 10.33 -19.21
C LYS A 271 -21.39 11.70 -19.68
N VAL A 272 -20.08 11.92 -19.72
CA VAL A 272 -19.48 13.17 -20.21
C VAL A 272 -19.77 13.36 -21.71
N PHE A 273 -19.59 12.30 -22.50
CA PHE A 273 -19.89 12.35 -23.94
C PHE A 273 -21.40 12.54 -24.21
N ASN A 274 -22.26 11.88 -23.42
CA ASN A 274 -23.71 12.09 -23.47
C ASN A 274 -24.07 13.54 -23.18
N PHE A 275 -23.49 14.12 -22.13
CA PHE A 275 -23.72 15.52 -21.79
C PHE A 275 -23.36 16.43 -22.97
N MET A 276 -22.15 16.30 -23.52
CA MET A 276 -21.71 17.09 -24.68
C MET A 276 -22.63 16.88 -25.90
N PHE A 277 -22.95 15.63 -26.23
CA PHE A 277 -23.79 15.29 -27.37
C PHE A 277 -25.20 15.88 -27.25
N TYR A 278 -25.86 15.73 -26.10
CA TYR A 278 -27.19 16.30 -25.86
C TYR A 278 -27.16 17.82 -25.81
N THR A 279 -26.08 18.45 -25.34
CA THR A 279 -25.92 19.91 -25.44
C THR A 279 -25.89 20.36 -26.90
N VAL A 280 -25.09 19.71 -27.76
CA VAL A 280 -25.01 20.06 -29.20
C VAL A 280 -26.34 19.82 -29.91
N VAL A 281 -26.96 18.66 -29.69
CA VAL A 281 -28.27 18.32 -30.27
C VAL A 281 -29.35 19.29 -29.79
N GLY A 282 -29.33 19.67 -28.51
CA GLY A 282 -30.23 20.68 -27.95
C GLY A 282 -30.06 22.04 -28.62
N CYS A 283 -28.82 22.46 -28.92
CA CYS A 283 -28.55 23.72 -29.61
C CYS A 283 -29.07 23.71 -31.06
N ILE A 284 -28.90 22.59 -31.78
CA ILE A 284 -29.43 22.41 -33.13
C ILE A 284 -30.97 22.43 -33.10
N ALA A 285 -31.59 21.73 -32.14
CA ALA A 285 -33.03 21.71 -31.98
C ALA A 285 -33.60 23.11 -31.68
N LEU A 286 -32.95 23.89 -30.81
CA LEU A 286 -33.33 25.28 -30.53
C LEU A 286 -33.24 26.16 -31.78
N ALA A 287 -32.16 26.02 -32.57
CA ALA A 287 -31.98 26.77 -33.81
C ALA A 287 -33.07 26.45 -34.85
N VAL A 288 -33.45 25.19 -34.99
CA VAL A 288 -34.53 24.74 -35.91
C VAL A 288 -35.91 25.21 -35.47
N LEU A 289 -36.13 25.40 -34.16
CA LEU A 289 -37.35 25.97 -33.59
C LEU A 289 -37.40 27.51 -33.67
N GLY A 290 -36.39 28.16 -34.26
CA GLY A 290 -36.31 29.62 -34.38
C GLY A 290 -35.87 30.34 -33.10
N LEU A 291 -35.42 29.60 -32.08
CA LEU A 291 -34.87 30.15 -30.85
C LEU A 291 -33.36 30.36 -31.00
N ASN A 292 -32.82 31.43 -30.41
CA ASN A 292 -31.39 31.73 -30.48
C ASN A 292 -30.59 30.83 -29.50
N PRO A 293 -29.81 29.83 -29.98
CA PRO A 293 -29.09 28.91 -29.09
C PRO A 293 -27.99 29.61 -28.30
N LEU A 294 -27.39 30.69 -28.83
CA LEU A 294 -26.34 31.44 -28.13
C LEU A 294 -26.88 32.13 -26.88
N ALA A 295 -28.11 32.66 -26.93
CA ALA A 295 -28.74 33.28 -25.77
C ALA A 295 -29.03 32.26 -24.65
N PHE A 296 -29.41 31.04 -25.03
CA PHE A 296 -29.64 29.94 -24.09
C PHE A 296 -28.34 29.47 -23.43
N ILE A 297 -27.27 29.26 -24.22
CA ILE A 297 -25.94 28.90 -23.71
C ILE A 297 -25.41 30.01 -22.80
N ALA A 298 -25.53 31.27 -23.18
CA ALA A 298 -25.10 32.40 -22.35
C ALA A 298 -25.81 32.42 -20.99
N SER A 299 -27.09 32.09 -20.97
CA SER A 299 -27.87 31.98 -19.73
C SER A 299 -27.36 30.84 -18.84
N ILE A 300 -27.11 29.65 -19.39
CA ILE A 300 -26.52 28.51 -18.66
C ILE A 300 -25.10 28.83 -18.20
N ALA A 301 -24.29 29.48 -19.03
CA ALA A 301 -22.94 29.89 -18.69
C ALA A 301 -22.93 30.84 -17.49
N THR A 302 -23.90 31.75 -17.40
CA THR A 302 -24.03 32.68 -16.27
C THR A 302 -24.32 31.94 -14.96
N ILE A 303 -25.18 30.91 -15.01
CA ILE A 303 -25.46 30.03 -13.87
C ILE A 303 -24.20 29.22 -13.53
N ALA A 304 -23.53 28.63 -14.52
CA ALA A 304 -22.33 27.83 -14.32
C ALA A 304 -21.18 28.64 -13.69
N VAL A 305 -20.99 29.89 -14.13
CA VAL A 305 -20.03 30.83 -13.53
C VAL A 305 -20.37 31.10 -12.06
N SER A 306 -21.67 31.29 -11.74
CA SER A 306 -22.12 31.49 -10.35
C SER A 306 -21.83 30.26 -9.48
N PHE A 307 -22.07 29.04 -9.99
CA PHE A 307 -21.67 27.81 -9.30
C PHE A 307 -20.14 27.67 -9.18
N GLY A 308 -19.39 28.15 -10.17
CA GLY A 308 -17.94 28.23 -10.12
C GLY A 308 -17.44 29.08 -8.95
N PHE A 309 -18.05 30.24 -8.71
CA PHE A 309 -17.74 31.07 -7.55
C PHE A 309 -18.12 30.39 -6.21
N MET A 310 -19.23 29.65 -6.19
CA MET A 310 -19.66 28.94 -4.98
C MET A 310 -18.73 27.79 -4.59
N ILE A 311 -18.22 27.02 -5.57
CA ILE A 311 -17.43 25.79 -5.33
C ILE A 311 -15.91 26.05 -5.41
N GLY A 312 -15.49 27.19 -5.95
CA GLY A 312 -14.07 27.47 -6.26
C GLY A 312 -13.11 27.27 -5.09
N SER A 313 -13.50 27.66 -3.86
CA SER A 313 -12.66 27.46 -2.67
C SER A 313 -12.47 25.97 -2.33
N GLY A 314 -13.52 25.16 -2.45
CA GLY A 314 -13.47 23.71 -2.25
C GLY A 314 -12.63 23.01 -3.33
N THR A 315 -12.82 23.37 -4.61
CA THR A 315 -12.04 22.80 -5.71
C THR A 315 -10.55 23.14 -5.60
N SER A 316 -10.19 24.35 -5.16
CA SER A 316 -8.80 24.73 -4.92
C SER A 316 -8.14 23.84 -3.85
N GLN A 317 -8.83 23.59 -2.73
CA GLN A 317 -8.31 22.72 -1.67
C GLN A 317 -8.18 21.27 -2.14
N LEU A 318 -9.14 20.77 -2.94
CA LEU A 318 -9.05 19.43 -3.54
C LEU A 318 -7.87 19.32 -4.49
N PHE A 319 -7.64 20.33 -5.34
CA PHE A 319 -6.53 20.34 -6.27
C PHE A 319 -5.16 20.41 -5.55
N GLU A 320 -5.05 21.25 -4.52
CA GLU A 320 -3.86 21.30 -3.64
C GLU A 320 -3.56 19.93 -3.01
N GLY A 321 -4.61 19.24 -2.54
CA GLY A 321 -4.50 17.89 -1.97
C GLY A 321 -4.07 16.83 -3.00
N VAL A 322 -4.66 16.83 -4.19
CA VAL A 322 -4.26 15.92 -5.27
C VAL A 322 -2.82 16.16 -5.71
N MET A 323 -2.39 17.42 -5.80
CA MET A 323 -1.01 17.77 -6.14
C MET A 323 -0.01 17.36 -5.04
N LEU A 324 -0.41 17.41 -3.77
CA LEU A 324 0.40 16.91 -2.66
C LEU A 324 0.72 15.41 -2.83
N ILE A 325 -0.29 14.60 -3.13
CA ILE A 325 -0.14 13.14 -3.24
C ILE A 325 0.55 12.75 -4.55
N LEU A 326 0.10 13.28 -5.70
CA LEU A 326 0.59 12.85 -7.01
C LEU A 326 1.91 13.50 -7.44
N ALA A 327 2.17 14.75 -7.04
CA ALA A 327 3.35 15.48 -7.52
C ALA A 327 4.45 15.62 -6.45
N ARG A 328 4.09 16.01 -5.22
CA ARG A 328 5.09 16.26 -4.16
C ARG A 328 5.49 14.99 -3.41
N GLN A 329 4.56 14.07 -3.21
CA GLN A 329 4.71 12.80 -2.48
C GLN A 329 5.67 12.90 -1.26
N PRO A 330 5.33 13.68 -0.23
CA PRO A 330 6.24 13.91 0.91
C PRO A 330 6.40 12.70 1.84
N TYR A 331 5.47 11.75 1.81
CA TYR A 331 5.47 10.53 2.61
C TYR A 331 4.79 9.38 1.84
N ASP A 332 5.01 8.16 2.32
CA ASP A 332 4.39 6.94 1.79
C ASP A 332 3.64 6.18 2.91
N ILE A 333 2.91 5.14 2.52
CA ILE A 333 2.19 4.25 3.44
C ILE A 333 3.20 3.56 4.37
N GLY A 334 2.93 3.59 5.67
CA GLY A 334 3.80 3.05 6.71
C GLY A 334 4.89 4.01 7.22
N ASP A 335 5.08 5.17 6.60
CA ASP A 335 5.96 6.20 7.14
C ASP A 335 5.39 6.77 8.44
N LYS A 336 6.28 7.06 9.41
CA LYS A 336 5.93 7.87 10.58
C LYS A 336 6.17 9.33 10.24
N ILE A 337 5.13 10.13 10.33
CA ILE A 337 5.15 11.55 10.06
C ILE A 337 4.78 12.33 11.31
N ALA A 338 5.36 13.50 11.47
CA ALA A 338 4.85 14.49 12.40
C ALA A 338 4.24 15.64 11.60
N ILE A 339 3.01 16.00 11.96
CA ILE A 339 2.30 17.13 11.38
C ILE A 339 2.39 18.26 12.40
N SER A 340 2.94 19.39 11.99
CA SER A 340 3.00 20.60 12.80
C SER A 340 2.63 21.79 11.95
N GLU A 341 2.11 22.84 12.59
CA GLU A 341 1.94 24.12 11.90
C GLU A 341 3.30 24.70 11.51
N VAL A 342 3.32 25.49 10.44
CA VAL A 342 4.57 26.06 9.90
C VAL A 342 5.22 27.02 10.90
N GLU A 343 4.40 27.72 11.69
CA GLU A 343 4.82 28.74 12.66
C GLU A 343 5.34 28.14 13.97
N GLU A 344 5.05 26.87 14.26
CA GLU A 344 5.46 26.23 15.50
C GLU A 344 6.93 25.77 15.42
N VAL A 345 7.74 26.14 16.43
CA VAL A 345 9.12 25.66 16.54
C VAL A 345 9.10 24.17 16.86
N ALA A 346 9.90 23.38 16.14
CA ALA A 346 9.94 21.93 16.35
C ALA A 346 10.39 21.61 17.79
N ASN A 347 9.63 20.75 18.48
CA ASN A 347 9.95 20.34 19.84
C ASN A 347 11.29 19.59 19.88
N THR A 348 12.19 20.05 20.76
CA THR A 348 13.54 19.46 20.96
C THR A 348 13.48 17.98 21.33
N ASP A 349 12.40 17.54 21.96
CA ASP A 349 12.22 16.18 22.50
C ASP A 349 11.48 15.22 21.55
N GLY A 350 11.24 15.68 20.31
CA GLY A 350 10.51 14.98 19.25
C GLY A 350 9.03 15.38 19.18
N SER A 351 8.50 15.46 17.95
CA SER A 351 7.08 15.76 17.70
C SER A 351 6.21 14.51 17.79
N GLN A 352 4.89 14.69 18.00
CA GLN A 352 3.93 13.59 17.98
C GLN A 352 3.94 12.89 16.62
N GLN A 353 4.05 11.56 16.64
CA GLN A 353 4.21 10.75 15.44
C GLN A 353 2.90 10.05 15.06
N TRP A 354 2.53 10.21 13.80
CA TRP A 354 1.42 9.56 13.12
C TRP A 354 1.98 8.53 12.15
N MET A 355 1.45 7.31 12.14
CA MET A 355 1.75 6.31 11.12
C MET A 355 0.71 6.39 10.02
N VAL A 356 1.15 6.57 8.77
CA VAL A 356 0.24 6.62 7.62
C VAL A 356 -0.26 5.20 7.33
N GLU A 357 -1.58 4.99 7.37
CA GLU A 357 -2.21 3.69 7.09
C GLU A 357 -2.73 3.59 5.66
N SER A 358 -3.46 4.60 5.21
CA SER A 358 -3.97 4.68 3.84
C SER A 358 -3.93 6.10 3.31
N ILE A 359 -3.68 6.20 2.00
CA ILE A 359 -3.64 7.46 1.27
C ILE A 359 -4.70 7.38 0.17
N ASP A 360 -5.76 8.15 0.29
CA ASP A 360 -6.71 8.40 -0.79
C ASP A 360 -6.38 9.72 -1.48
N LEU A 361 -7.01 9.99 -2.63
CA LEU A 361 -6.81 11.24 -3.37
C LEU A 361 -7.21 12.48 -2.57
N VAL A 362 -8.24 12.38 -1.74
CA VAL A 362 -8.82 13.52 -0.98
C VAL A 362 -8.45 13.48 0.50
N THR A 363 -8.31 12.28 1.06
CA THR A 363 -8.11 12.07 2.50
C THR A 363 -6.95 11.12 2.76
N THR A 364 -6.20 11.38 3.82
CA THR A 364 -5.17 10.46 4.31
C THR A 364 -5.57 10.00 5.71
N THR A 365 -5.56 8.69 5.93
CA THR A 365 -5.79 8.12 7.27
C THR A 365 -4.45 7.83 7.93
N ALA A 366 -4.32 8.26 9.18
CA ALA A 366 -3.12 8.00 9.95
C ALA A 366 -3.46 7.68 11.41
N ARG A 367 -2.66 6.80 12.00
CA ARG A 367 -2.81 6.31 13.36
C ARG A 367 -1.80 6.97 14.29
N LEU A 368 -2.25 7.53 15.39
CA LEU A 368 -1.39 8.10 16.42
C LEU A 368 -0.67 6.97 17.18
N LEU A 369 0.66 6.97 17.22
CA LEU A 369 1.42 5.91 17.89
C LEU A 369 1.22 5.88 19.40
N ALA A 370 0.92 7.03 20.02
CA ALA A 370 0.82 7.14 21.47
C ALA A 370 -0.49 6.57 22.04
N THR A 371 -1.61 6.84 21.37
CA THR A 371 -2.96 6.48 21.84
C THR A 371 -3.64 5.41 20.99
N ASN A 372 -3.04 5.02 19.86
CA ASN A 372 -3.61 4.10 18.88
C ASN A 372 -4.91 4.62 18.22
N GLU A 373 -5.16 5.92 18.26
CA GLU A 373 -6.32 6.57 17.63
C GLU A 373 -6.11 6.72 16.12
N VAL A 374 -7.17 6.55 15.34
CA VAL A 374 -7.15 6.74 13.88
C VAL A 374 -7.76 8.09 13.56
N ALA A 375 -7.01 8.93 12.87
CA ALA A 375 -7.44 10.24 12.42
C ALA A 375 -7.50 10.30 10.88
N SER A 376 -8.52 10.97 10.36
CA SER A 376 -8.68 11.25 8.93
C SER A 376 -8.34 12.70 8.65
N PHE A 377 -7.29 12.93 7.88
CA PHE A 377 -6.83 14.25 7.49
C PHE A 377 -7.27 14.58 6.07
N SER A 378 -7.71 15.83 5.85
CA SER A 378 -7.93 16.35 4.50
C SER A 378 -6.59 16.65 3.85
N ASN A 379 -6.35 16.11 2.64
CA ASN A 379 -5.11 16.35 1.91
C ASN A 379 -4.92 17.83 1.56
N GLY A 380 -6.02 18.57 1.36
CA GLY A 380 -5.97 20.02 1.14
C GLY A 380 -5.45 20.79 2.36
N ALA A 381 -5.77 20.32 3.59
CA ALA A 381 -5.23 20.90 4.82
C ALA A 381 -3.76 20.50 5.03
N LEU A 382 -3.42 19.23 4.77
CA LEU A 382 -2.04 18.73 4.86
C LEU A 382 -1.10 19.43 3.88
N ALA A 383 -1.59 19.87 2.72
CA ALA A 383 -0.79 20.57 1.72
C ALA A 383 -0.20 21.90 2.24
N ARG A 384 -0.79 22.48 3.29
CA ARG A 384 -0.35 23.73 3.92
C ARG A 384 0.42 23.50 5.23
N ALA A 385 0.37 22.29 5.77
CA ALA A 385 1.05 21.94 7.01
C ALA A 385 2.53 21.60 6.76
N ARG A 386 3.37 21.77 7.78
CA ARG A 386 4.74 21.27 7.75
C ARG A 386 4.71 19.78 8.07
N ILE A 387 5.10 18.96 7.09
CA ILE A 387 5.14 17.51 7.24
C ILE A 387 6.59 17.07 7.45
N ILE A 388 6.89 16.53 8.62
CA ILE A 388 8.20 16.02 8.99
C ILE A 388 8.19 14.50 8.81
N ASN A 389 8.92 14.00 7.82
CA ASN A 389 9.02 12.56 7.55
C ASN A 389 10.20 11.96 8.32
N MET A 390 9.90 11.01 9.22
CA MET A 390 10.89 10.35 10.08
C MET A 390 11.70 9.28 9.34
N ASN A 391 11.16 8.70 8.28
CA ASN A 391 11.85 7.72 7.45
C ASN A 391 12.92 8.40 6.56
N ARG A 392 12.64 9.61 6.08
CA ARG A 392 13.60 10.43 5.32
C ARG A 392 14.69 11.09 6.17
N SER A 393 14.57 11.05 7.49
CA SER A 393 15.51 11.67 8.43
C SER A 393 16.47 10.62 9.00
N PRO A 394 17.71 10.49 8.47
CA PRO A 394 18.68 9.52 8.97
C PRO A 394 19.21 9.96 10.35
N TYR A 395 19.49 8.97 11.22
CA TYR A 395 20.06 9.15 12.57
C TYR A 395 19.26 10.06 13.52
N ALA A 396 18.54 9.47 14.47
CA ALA A 396 17.80 10.25 15.45
C ALA A 396 18.75 10.99 16.41
N THR A 397 18.48 12.27 16.68
CA THR A 397 19.22 13.04 17.69
C THR A 397 18.35 13.21 18.92
N VAL A 398 18.85 12.80 20.07
CA VAL A 398 18.12 12.72 21.33
C VAL A 398 18.75 13.64 22.36
N TRP A 399 17.91 14.27 23.17
CA TRP A 399 18.31 15.15 24.25
C TRP A 399 17.99 14.50 25.60
N VAL A 400 18.94 14.56 26.52
CA VAL A 400 18.76 14.14 27.91
C VAL A 400 19.19 15.29 28.81
N HIS A 401 18.29 15.74 29.67
CA HIS A 401 18.54 16.83 30.60
C HIS A 401 18.82 16.28 31.99
N VAL A 402 19.96 16.68 32.57
CA VAL A 402 20.43 16.19 33.86
C VAL A 402 20.70 17.39 34.77
N ARG A 403 20.25 17.32 36.02
CA ARG A 403 20.40 18.41 37.00
C ARG A 403 21.48 18.07 38.01
N PHE A 404 22.40 18.99 38.21
CA PHE A 404 23.46 18.93 39.21
C PHE A 404 23.24 20.01 40.27
N ALA A 405 23.60 19.75 41.51
CA ALA A 405 23.60 20.80 42.53
C ALA A 405 24.71 21.83 42.25
N MET A 406 24.52 23.12 42.61
CA MET A 406 25.51 24.17 42.29
C MET A 406 26.83 24.03 43.07
N ASP A 407 26.83 23.29 44.18
CA ASP A 407 28.01 23.02 45.01
C ASP A 407 28.96 22.00 44.38
N VAL A 408 28.54 21.30 43.32
CA VAL A 408 29.36 20.31 42.62
C VAL A 408 30.50 21.00 41.88
N PRO A 409 31.78 20.65 42.16
CA PRO A 409 32.91 21.23 41.46
C PRO A 409 32.93 20.78 39.99
N TYR A 410 33.37 21.68 39.12
CA TYR A 410 33.45 21.43 37.68
C TYR A 410 34.31 20.21 37.30
N SER A 411 35.34 19.90 38.10
CA SER A 411 36.17 18.70 37.92
C SER A 411 35.35 17.40 37.99
N THR A 412 34.36 17.32 38.86
CA THR A 412 33.50 16.13 38.97
C THR A 412 32.52 16.04 37.79
N ILE A 413 32.09 17.19 37.25
CA ILE A 413 31.26 17.24 36.04
C ILE A 413 32.04 16.74 34.82
N LEU A 414 33.35 17.04 34.73
CA LEU A 414 34.21 16.48 33.68
C LEU A 414 34.35 14.96 33.79
N ILE A 415 34.48 14.43 35.01
CA ILE A 415 34.50 12.97 35.24
C ILE A 415 33.17 12.35 34.83
N PHE A 416 32.04 12.99 35.15
CA PHE A 416 30.72 12.56 34.72
C PHE A 416 30.60 12.54 33.19
N ARG A 417 31.05 13.61 32.52
CA ARG A 417 31.07 13.69 31.05
C ARG A 417 31.89 12.55 30.44
N ALA A 418 33.10 12.30 30.95
CA ALA A 418 33.94 11.21 30.48
C ALA A 418 33.29 9.83 30.69
N ALA A 419 32.55 9.64 31.78
CA ALA A 419 31.79 8.41 32.02
C ALA A 419 30.65 8.21 31.00
N VAL A 420 29.96 9.29 30.61
CA VAL A 420 28.92 9.26 29.57
C VAL A 420 29.53 9.03 28.18
N GLU A 421 30.65 9.68 27.86
CA GLU A 421 31.39 9.44 26.61
C GLU A 421 31.79 7.96 26.49
N LYS A 422 32.37 7.38 27.55
CA LYS A 422 32.72 5.96 27.60
C LYS A 422 31.51 5.03 27.44
N TYR A 423 30.38 5.35 28.09
CA TYR A 423 29.15 4.56 27.97
C TYR A 423 28.65 4.49 26.52
N VAL A 424 28.77 5.60 25.78
CA VAL A 424 28.39 5.71 24.37
C VAL A 424 29.36 4.92 23.49
N GLU A 425 30.67 5.04 23.72
CA GLU A 425 31.71 4.30 22.99
C GLU A 425 31.61 2.78 23.18
N GLU A 426 31.20 2.32 24.37
CA GLU A 426 30.97 0.89 24.66
C GLU A 426 29.76 0.30 23.89
N ARG A 427 28.88 1.14 23.31
CA ARG A 427 27.66 0.72 22.59
C ARG A 427 27.57 1.31 21.17
N PRO A 428 28.50 0.95 20.28
CA PRO A 428 28.52 1.48 18.91
C PRO A 428 27.35 0.99 18.03
N GLN A 429 26.63 -0.07 18.46
CA GLN A 429 25.44 -0.55 17.76
C GLN A 429 24.23 0.39 17.95
N GLU A 430 24.09 0.97 19.14
CA GLU A 430 22.97 1.84 19.50
C GLU A 430 23.29 3.31 19.20
N TRP A 431 24.49 3.75 19.58
CA TRP A 431 24.89 5.16 19.51
C TRP A 431 25.99 5.39 18.48
N LEU A 432 25.87 6.52 17.78
CA LEU A 432 26.87 6.97 16.83
C LEU A 432 27.92 7.83 17.53
N GLU A 433 27.48 8.86 18.25
CA GLU A 433 28.37 9.82 18.92
C GLU A 433 27.64 10.63 20.02
N LEU A 434 28.42 11.12 20.99
CA LEU A 434 28.01 12.23 21.86
C LEU A 434 28.27 13.55 21.13
N VAL A 435 27.21 14.23 20.70
CA VAL A 435 27.30 15.45 19.90
C VAL A 435 27.68 16.64 20.76
N ALA A 436 27.07 16.78 21.94
CA ALA A 436 27.34 17.90 22.83
C ALA A 436 27.00 17.59 24.29
N PHE A 437 27.80 18.13 25.19
CA PHE A 437 27.52 18.23 26.62
C PHE A 437 27.63 19.71 27.00
N ARG A 438 26.50 20.36 27.30
CA ARG A 438 26.46 21.81 27.54
C ARG A 438 25.50 22.19 28.65
N THR A 439 25.79 23.28 29.35
CA THR A 439 24.87 23.89 30.30
C THR A 439 23.65 24.43 29.55
N ASN A 440 22.45 24.04 29.98
CA ASN A 440 21.19 24.50 29.44
C ASN A 440 20.67 25.71 30.20
N ARG A 441 20.57 25.57 31.53
CA ARG A 441 19.95 26.52 32.43
C ARG A 441 20.67 26.48 33.78
N VAL A 442 20.91 27.66 34.34
CA VAL A 442 21.48 27.82 35.68
C VAL A 442 20.40 28.46 36.54
N GLU A 443 19.96 27.77 37.59
CA GLU A 443 18.84 28.19 38.42
C GLU A 443 19.31 28.37 39.87
N ALA A 444 19.76 29.59 40.18
CA ALA A 444 20.37 29.88 41.48
C ALA A 444 19.37 29.73 42.65
N GLU A 445 18.11 30.10 42.44
CA GLU A 445 17.05 30.02 43.46
C GLU A 445 16.73 28.58 43.87
N LEU A 446 16.78 27.66 42.91
CA LEU A 446 16.52 26.23 43.13
C LEU A 446 17.82 25.44 43.36
N ASN A 447 18.97 26.12 43.41
CA ASN A 447 20.28 25.53 43.66
C ASN A 447 20.67 24.38 42.70
N PHE A 448 20.31 24.48 41.41
CA PHE A 448 20.74 23.51 40.40
C PHE A 448 21.26 24.12 39.10
N VAL A 449 22.13 23.37 38.44
CA VAL A 449 22.58 23.58 37.08
C VAL A 449 22.08 22.43 36.21
N GLU A 450 21.30 22.75 35.17
CA GLU A 450 20.82 21.77 34.21
C GLU A 450 21.79 21.69 33.03
N TYR A 451 22.28 20.48 32.75
CA TYR A 451 23.10 20.16 31.59
C TYR A 451 22.26 19.40 30.56
N SER A 452 22.38 19.80 29.30
CA SER A 452 21.84 19.09 28.16
C SER A 452 22.90 18.19 27.55
N ILE A 453 22.59 16.91 27.48
CA ILE A 453 23.37 15.88 26.80
C ILE A 453 22.70 15.60 25.47
N MET A 454 23.39 15.88 24.36
CA MET A 454 22.91 15.63 23.01
C MET A 454 23.61 14.40 22.43
N LEU A 455 22.83 13.39 22.08
CA LEU A 455 23.32 12.10 21.60
C LEU A 455 22.75 11.81 20.21
N ARG A 456 23.57 11.27 19.32
CA ARG A 456 23.10 10.79 18.02
C ARG A 456 22.98 9.27 18.05
N HIS A 457 21.79 8.79 17.77
CA HIS A 457 21.43 7.39 17.75
C HIS A 457 21.60 6.82 16.33
N ASN A 458 21.99 5.56 16.23
CA ASN A 458 22.21 4.88 14.96
C ASN A 458 20.89 4.63 14.20
N HIS A 459 19.83 4.25 14.93
CA HIS A 459 18.51 4.10 14.33
C HIS A 459 17.82 5.44 13.99
N PRO A 460 17.06 5.49 12.88
CA PRO A 460 16.25 6.65 12.50
C PRO A 460 15.03 6.80 13.42
N TRP A 461 14.41 7.98 13.38
CA TRP A 461 13.17 8.28 14.12
C TRP A 461 11.98 7.38 13.76
N GLN A 462 12.05 6.69 12.62
CA GLN A 462 11.10 5.63 12.24
C GLN A 462 11.05 4.51 13.30
N ARG A 463 12.16 4.19 13.98
CA ARG A 463 12.20 3.25 15.12
C ARG A 463 12.07 3.96 16.46
N PHE A 464 11.06 4.82 16.59
CA PHE A 464 10.81 5.65 17.76
C PHE A 464 10.87 4.93 19.11
N ILE A 465 10.29 3.72 19.22
CA ILE A 465 10.24 2.97 20.49
C ILE A 465 11.66 2.64 20.97
N SER A 466 12.48 2.05 20.10
CA SER A 466 13.88 1.73 20.41
C SER A 466 14.68 2.99 20.76
N VAL A 467 14.50 4.08 20.01
CA VAL A 467 15.18 5.36 20.31
C VAL A 467 14.78 5.90 21.69
N LYS A 468 13.50 5.82 22.05
CA LYS A 468 13.01 6.27 23.37
C LYS A 468 13.43 5.34 24.51
N GLU A 469 13.55 4.04 24.26
CA GLU A 469 14.06 3.06 25.21
C GLU A 469 15.55 3.31 25.51
N SER A 470 16.38 3.44 24.47
CA SER A 470 17.79 3.79 24.62
C SER A 470 17.97 5.16 25.31
N ARG A 471 17.12 6.15 25.01
CA ARG A 471 17.07 7.41 25.77
C ARG A 471 16.82 7.17 27.26
N GLY A 472 15.85 6.32 27.60
CA GLY A 472 15.53 5.96 28.98
C GLY A 472 16.68 5.23 29.69
N ALA A 473 17.40 4.38 28.98
CA ALA A 473 18.59 3.69 29.48
C ALA A 473 19.71 4.68 29.82
N VAL A 474 20.01 5.63 28.92
CA VAL A 474 20.99 6.70 29.18
C VAL A 474 20.57 7.57 30.35
N ALA A 475 19.30 7.95 30.43
CA ALA A 475 18.80 8.75 31.55
C ALA A 475 18.98 8.01 32.89
N SER A 476 18.68 6.71 32.93
CA SER A 476 18.90 5.87 34.11
C SER A 476 20.38 5.77 34.47
N PHE A 477 21.25 5.55 33.49
CA PHE A 477 22.70 5.54 33.68
C PHE A 477 23.22 6.87 34.24
N CYS A 478 22.73 8.01 33.72
CA CYS A 478 23.10 9.32 34.23
C CYS A 478 22.72 9.47 35.72
N VAL A 479 21.54 9.00 36.11
CA VAL A 479 21.10 9.02 37.52
C VAL A 479 22.00 8.13 38.40
N GLU A 480 22.39 6.96 37.93
CA GLU A 480 23.30 6.07 38.66
C GLU A 480 24.71 6.65 38.79
N ALA A 481 25.25 7.20 37.70
CA ALA A 481 26.56 7.86 37.69
C ALA A 481 26.57 9.08 38.63
N GLN A 482 25.50 9.87 38.67
CA GLN A 482 25.36 10.95 39.64
C GLN A 482 25.36 10.46 41.08
N LYS A 483 24.69 9.34 41.38
CA LYS A 483 24.68 8.75 42.73
C LYS A 483 26.07 8.29 43.15
N GLN A 484 26.81 7.63 42.25
CA GLN A 484 28.18 7.15 42.53
C GLN A 484 29.16 8.30 42.78
N LEU A 485 29.02 9.40 42.03
CA LEU A 485 29.85 10.60 42.19
C LEU A 485 29.38 11.55 43.29
N GLY A 486 28.27 11.24 43.99
CA GLY A 486 27.70 12.10 45.03
C GLY A 486 27.08 13.41 44.51
N CYS A 487 26.87 13.55 43.20
CA CYS A 487 26.47 14.80 42.53
C CYS A 487 24.96 14.96 42.36
N HIS A 488 24.16 14.22 43.13
CA HIS A 488 22.70 14.21 43.01
C HIS A 488 22.10 15.55 43.45
N TYR A 489 21.19 16.08 42.66
CA TYR A 489 20.41 17.25 43.04
C TYR A 489 19.40 16.90 44.15
N ARG A 490 19.39 17.68 45.22
CA ARG A 490 18.34 17.65 46.24
C ARG A 490 17.64 19.00 46.25
N ALA A 491 16.32 18.97 46.08
CA ALA A 491 15.54 20.20 46.12
C ALA A 491 15.77 20.94 47.46
N PRO A 492 16.00 22.26 47.43
CA PRO A 492 16.18 23.02 48.65
C PRO A 492 14.91 22.91 49.52
N PRO A 493 15.05 22.79 50.85
CA PRO A 493 13.89 22.75 51.73
C PRO A 493 13.11 24.05 51.59
N MET A 494 11.84 23.96 51.18
CA MET A 494 10.98 25.14 51.14
C MET A 494 10.75 25.64 52.57
N GLY A 495 11.11 26.90 52.84
CA GLY A 495 10.81 27.55 54.11
C GLY A 495 9.30 27.76 54.23
N ILE A 496 8.64 27.02 55.12
CA ILE A 496 7.25 27.26 55.46
C ILE A 496 7.25 28.31 56.59
N ASP A 497 6.92 29.56 56.26
CA ASP A 497 6.66 30.60 57.28
C ASP A 497 5.27 30.35 57.88
N ILE A 498 5.20 29.50 58.92
CA ILE A 498 3.97 29.30 59.69
C ILE A 498 3.80 30.52 60.60
N ARG A 499 3.30 31.63 60.04
CA ARG A 499 2.81 32.73 60.86
C ARG A 499 1.48 32.30 61.50
N MET A 500 1.55 31.76 62.71
CA MET A 500 0.40 31.84 63.61
C MET A 500 0.12 33.33 63.81
N ASN A 501 -1.10 33.75 63.45
CA ASN A 501 -1.52 35.14 63.54
C ASN A 501 -1.65 35.51 65.02
N ASP A 502 -0.52 35.88 65.65
CA ASP A 502 -0.46 36.32 67.03
C ASP A 502 -0.62 37.85 67.04
N PRO A 503 -1.76 38.40 67.51
CA PRO A 503 -2.11 39.81 67.29
C PRO A 503 -1.22 40.85 68.01
N ASN A 504 -0.16 40.44 68.72
CA ASN A 504 0.66 41.34 69.55
C ASN A 504 2.14 41.48 69.14
N ALA A 505 2.59 40.93 68.00
CA ALA A 505 4.03 40.88 67.65
C ALA A 505 4.55 42.05 66.78
N SER A 506 3.88 43.20 66.72
CA SER A 506 4.23 44.31 65.80
C SER A 506 4.90 45.53 66.46
N GLN A 507 5.91 45.34 67.33
CA GLN A 507 6.65 46.50 67.89
C GLN A 507 8.19 46.40 67.96
N GLY A 508 8.83 45.39 67.34
CA GLY A 508 10.29 45.22 67.51
C GLY A 508 11.07 44.95 66.22
N ARG A 509 11.11 45.86 65.24
CA ARG A 509 12.09 45.76 64.13
C ARG A 509 12.36 47.11 63.46
N SER A 510 13.26 47.90 64.04
CA SER A 510 13.84 49.12 63.43
C SER A 510 15.38 49.12 63.43
N GLY A 511 16.05 48.09 63.98
CA GLY A 511 17.50 48.11 64.21
C GLY A 511 18.39 47.33 63.22
N ALA A 512 17.84 46.69 62.17
CA ALA A 512 18.60 45.74 61.34
C ALA A 512 19.01 46.25 59.95
N ALA A 513 18.69 47.50 59.61
CA ALA A 513 18.90 48.04 58.26
C ALA A 513 20.32 48.63 58.02
N SER A 514 21.13 48.87 59.05
CA SER A 514 22.45 49.49 58.89
C SER A 514 23.58 48.52 58.50
N ASN A 515 23.44 47.23 58.80
CA ASN A 515 24.53 46.26 58.59
C ASN A 515 24.46 45.55 57.23
N ALA A 516 23.38 45.75 56.47
CA ALA A 516 23.22 45.16 55.13
C ALA A 516 23.98 45.94 54.05
N SER A 517 24.07 47.28 54.20
CA SER A 517 24.70 48.15 53.20
C SER A 517 26.23 48.06 53.16
N GLU A 518 26.88 47.66 54.26
CA GLU A 518 28.35 47.45 54.26
C GLU A 518 28.74 46.14 53.56
N ASN A 519 27.96 45.07 53.74
CA ASN A 519 28.22 43.78 53.09
C ASN A 519 27.94 43.78 51.58
N GLU A 520 26.98 44.58 51.10
CA GLU A 520 26.70 44.73 49.66
C GLU A 520 27.85 45.44 48.91
N ASN A 521 28.49 46.43 49.54
CA ASN A 521 29.60 47.15 48.92
C ASN A 521 30.87 46.29 48.82
N GLU A 522 31.13 45.46 49.82
CA GLU A 522 32.29 44.54 49.82
C GLU A 522 32.11 43.40 48.80
N SER A 523 30.88 42.91 48.61
CA SER A 523 30.56 41.87 47.62
C SER A 523 30.58 42.41 46.19
N LEU A 524 30.17 43.66 45.95
CA LEU A 524 30.31 44.33 44.65
C LEU A 524 31.77 44.57 44.25
N GLN A 525 32.64 44.94 45.21
CA GLN A 525 34.08 45.08 44.95
C GLN A 525 34.74 43.74 44.58
N ARG A 526 34.38 42.66 45.27
CA ARG A 526 34.87 41.30 44.91
C ARG A 526 34.38 40.83 43.55
N LEU A 527 33.16 41.21 43.14
CA LEU A 527 32.64 40.91 41.81
C LEU A 527 33.34 41.69 40.69
N LEU A 528 33.75 42.94 40.96
CA LEU A 528 34.55 43.75 40.03
C LEU A 528 35.98 43.21 39.87
N GLU A 529 36.64 42.78 40.95
CA GLU A 529 37.96 42.13 40.88
C GLU A 529 37.92 40.77 40.16
N LEU A 530 36.80 40.03 40.29
CA LEU A 530 36.57 38.81 39.52
C LEU A 530 36.33 39.12 38.04
N ALA A 531 35.61 40.19 37.70
CA ALA A 531 35.37 40.58 36.31
C ALA A 531 36.65 41.02 35.58
N GLU A 532 37.59 41.69 36.25
CA GLU A 532 38.89 42.07 35.65
C GLU A 532 39.80 40.86 35.36
N ASN A 533 39.73 39.82 36.17
CA ASN A 533 40.54 38.60 35.97
C ASN A 533 40.04 37.69 34.83
N PHE A 534 38.81 37.89 34.34
CA PHE A 534 38.20 37.09 33.26
C PHE A 534 38.01 37.88 31.94
N GLY A 535 38.61 39.07 31.81
CA GLY A 535 38.63 39.83 30.55
C GLY A 535 39.40 39.08 29.44
N PRO A 536 38.97 39.19 28.17
CA PRO A 536 39.59 38.46 27.07
C PRO A 536 41.01 38.99 26.79
N LYS A 537 41.99 38.08 26.74
CA LYS A 537 43.30 38.33 26.12
C LYS A 537 43.23 38.18 24.61
#